data_AF-K2HP75-F1
#
_entry.id   AF-K2HP75-F1
#
_cell.length_a   1.000
_cell.length_b   1.000
_cell.length_c   1.000
_cell.angle_alpha   90.00
_cell.angle_beta   90.00
_cell.angle_gamma   90.00
#
_symmetry.space_group_name_H-M   'P 1'
#
loop_
_entity.id
_entity.type
_entity.pdbx_description
1 polymer ?
#
loop_
_entity_poly.entity_id
_entity_poly.type
_entity_poly.pdbx_seq_one_letter_code
_entity_poly.pdbx_strand_id
1 'polypeptide(L)'
;MTAAETRDRLCRALACDLPPSSDYDLNAGKPPPGAGLRGAGVLVPVLWRDGAARLMLTKRASHLAQHPGQIAFPGGKIEPDDADATAAALREAWEETGLPPAAVEVLGCMPVHETVTGYEITPVLGWVADPFDARPEPGEVAEIFTVPLAHVADPALYAVQSRLWRGRERRYFTVPYGPYYIWGATARILRGLADRLTA
;
A
#
# COMPACT_ATOMS: atom_id res chain seq x y z
N MET A 1 10.34 21.36 -0.53
CA MET A 1 11.19 20.17 -0.37
C MET A 1 11.69 19.74 -1.74
N THR A 2 12.94 19.35 -1.86
CA THR A 2 13.53 18.78 -3.07
C THR A 2 13.27 17.27 -3.16
N ALA A 3 13.62 16.67 -4.31
CA ALA A 3 13.57 15.21 -4.50
C ALA A 3 14.41 14.48 -3.44
N ALA A 4 15.66 14.93 -3.24
CA ALA A 4 16.58 14.35 -2.27
C ALA A 4 16.07 14.48 -0.83
N GLU A 5 15.59 15.66 -0.43
CA GLU A 5 15.02 15.87 0.92
C GLU A 5 13.81 14.97 1.19
N THR A 6 12.97 14.73 0.17
CA THR A 6 11.82 13.84 0.27
C THR A 6 12.25 12.39 0.41
N ARG A 7 13.18 11.94 -0.45
CA ARG A 7 13.76 10.60 -0.37
C ARG A 7 14.39 10.34 0.98
N ASP A 8 15.21 11.26 1.48
CA ASP A 8 15.87 11.13 2.79
C ASP A 8 14.87 11.09 3.95
N ARG A 9 13.77 11.85 3.84
CA ARG A 9 12.67 11.79 4.81
C ARG A 9 12.00 10.41 4.82
N LEU A 10 11.80 9.78 3.66
CA LEU A 10 11.28 8.42 3.56
C LEU A 10 12.24 7.38 4.16
N CYS A 11 13.55 7.50 3.89
CA CYS A 11 14.56 6.63 4.50
C CYS A 11 14.58 6.76 6.04
N ARG A 12 14.47 7.98 6.58
CA ARG A 12 14.35 8.18 8.03
C ARG A 12 13.08 7.58 8.60
N ALA A 13 11.95 7.71 7.91
CA ALA A 13 10.70 7.10 8.32
C ALA A 13 10.79 5.57 8.37
N LEU A 14 11.52 4.93 7.44
CA LEU A 14 11.77 3.48 7.49
C LEU A 14 12.61 3.06 8.71
N ALA A 15 13.51 3.92 9.19
CA ALA A 15 14.32 3.65 10.38
C ALA A 15 13.53 3.77 11.70
N CYS A 16 12.29 4.28 11.67
CA CYS A 16 11.43 4.33 12.85
C CYS A 16 10.92 2.93 13.23
N ASP A 17 11.27 2.50 14.44
CA ASP A 17 10.85 1.22 15.02
C ASP A 17 9.40 1.29 15.53
N LEU A 18 8.46 1.27 14.59
CA LEU A 18 7.03 1.09 14.90
C LEU A 18 6.63 -0.36 14.62
N PRO A 19 5.70 -0.95 15.40
CA PRO A 19 5.37 -2.37 15.30
C PRO A 19 4.65 -2.73 13.98
N PRO A 20 4.53 -4.04 13.69
CA PRO A 20 3.59 -4.56 12.68
C PRO A 20 2.16 -4.06 12.90
N SER A 21 1.34 -4.16 11.86
CA SER A 21 -0.05 -3.71 11.90
C SER A 21 -1.01 -4.79 11.46
N SER A 22 -2.30 -4.59 11.74
CA SER A 22 -3.31 -5.61 11.43
C SER A 22 -4.67 -4.98 11.16
N ASP A 23 -5.48 -5.60 10.30
CA ASP A 23 -6.92 -5.28 10.14
C ASP A 23 -7.70 -5.41 11.48
N TYR A 24 -7.07 -6.04 12.47
CA TYR A 24 -7.62 -6.32 13.79
C TYR A 24 -7.30 -5.22 14.82
N ASP A 25 -6.41 -4.27 14.52
CA ASP A 25 -5.97 -3.20 15.44
C ASP A 25 -7.14 -2.38 16.01
N LEU A 26 -8.17 -2.14 15.20
CA LEU A 26 -9.38 -1.40 15.59
C LEU A 26 -10.52 -2.31 16.08
N ASN A 27 -10.34 -3.63 16.04
CA ASN A 27 -11.39 -4.64 16.19
C ASN A 27 -11.05 -5.65 17.29
N ALA A 28 -10.94 -5.18 18.52
CA ALA A 28 -10.65 -5.99 19.70
C ALA A 28 -11.54 -7.24 19.80
N GLY A 29 -10.97 -8.37 20.23
CA GLY A 29 -11.71 -9.61 20.52
C GLY A 29 -11.84 -10.60 19.36
N LYS A 30 -11.20 -10.38 18.21
CA LYS A 30 -10.97 -11.43 17.21
C LYS A 30 -9.47 -11.66 17.12
N PRO A 31 -8.95 -12.86 17.42
CA PRO A 31 -7.54 -13.13 17.21
C PRO A 31 -7.22 -12.90 15.72
N PRO A 32 -6.00 -12.44 15.40
CA PRO A 32 -5.52 -12.50 14.03
C PRO A 32 -5.69 -13.93 13.50
N PRO A 33 -5.76 -14.14 12.18
CA PRO A 33 -5.75 -15.49 11.66
C PRO A 33 -4.54 -16.21 12.28
N GLY A 34 -4.76 -17.39 12.87
CA GLY A 34 -3.68 -18.18 13.47
C GLY A 34 -2.62 -18.56 12.43
N ALA A 35 -1.64 -19.36 12.86
CA ALA A 35 -0.55 -19.85 12.01
C ALA A 35 -1.04 -20.28 10.59
N GLY A 36 -0.31 -19.86 9.54
CA GLY A 36 -0.62 -20.20 8.15
C GLY A 36 -1.08 -19.04 7.26
N LEU A 37 -0.74 -17.78 7.58
CA LEU A 37 -0.93 -16.66 6.67
C LEU A 37 -0.15 -16.85 5.37
N ARG A 38 -0.72 -16.41 4.25
CA ARG A 38 -0.05 -16.41 2.95
C ARG A 38 0.78 -15.14 2.81
N GLY A 39 2.07 -15.28 2.49
CA GLY A 39 2.93 -14.13 2.23
C GLY A 39 2.50 -13.37 0.97
N ALA A 40 2.54 -12.05 1.04
CA ALA A 40 2.30 -11.14 -0.08
C ALA A 40 3.28 -9.96 -0.02
N GLY A 41 3.67 -9.46 -1.19
CA GLY A 41 4.46 -8.25 -1.35
C GLY A 41 3.62 -7.16 -2.01
N VAL A 42 3.62 -5.95 -1.44
CA VAL A 42 3.00 -4.79 -2.10
C VAL A 42 4.02 -3.67 -2.23
N LEU A 43 4.07 -3.03 -3.39
CA LEU A 43 4.93 -1.88 -3.61
C LEU A 43 4.19 -0.62 -3.14
N VAL A 44 4.89 0.21 -2.38
CA VAL A 44 4.51 1.57 -1.98
C VAL A 44 5.36 2.54 -2.82
N PRO A 45 5.04 2.74 -4.11
CA PRO A 45 5.86 3.56 -5.00
C PRO A 45 5.63 5.05 -4.76
N VAL A 46 6.69 5.78 -4.41
CA VAL A 46 6.71 7.24 -4.37
C VAL A 46 7.43 7.78 -5.60
N LEU A 47 6.66 8.46 -6.45
CA LEU A 47 7.10 9.07 -7.68
C LEU A 47 7.45 10.53 -7.42
N TRP A 48 8.56 10.99 -7.99
CA TRP A 48 8.88 12.41 -8.05
C TRP A 48 8.47 12.99 -9.40
N ARG A 49 7.45 13.85 -9.43
CA ARG A 49 6.94 14.43 -10.68
C ARG A 49 6.49 15.87 -10.47
N ASP A 50 6.80 16.74 -11.44
CA ASP A 50 6.37 18.15 -11.44
C ASP A 50 6.74 18.90 -10.14
N GLY A 51 7.91 18.58 -9.57
CA GLY A 51 8.42 19.19 -8.33
C GLY A 51 7.74 18.72 -7.04
N ALA A 52 6.95 17.64 -7.08
CA ALA A 52 6.26 17.10 -5.92
C ALA A 52 6.32 15.56 -5.85
N ALA A 53 6.33 15.05 -4.63
CA ALA A 53 6.23 13.62 -4.36
C ALA A 53 4.77 13.15 -4.41
N ARG A 54 4.52 12.07 -5.13
CA ARG A 54 3.19 11.47 -5.29
C ARG A 54 3.27 9.97 -5.11
N LEU A 55 2.29 9.37 -4.45
CA LEU A 55 2.20 7.94 -4.28
C LEU A 55 1.26 7.36 -5.35
N MET A 56 1.68 6.31 -6.06
CA MET A 56 0.84 5.63 -7.03
C MET A 56 0.02 4.50 -6.39
N LEU A 57 -1.25 4.43 -6.76
CA LEU A 57 -2.20 3.39 -6.37
C LEU A 57 -2.93 2.89 -7.61
N THR A 58 -3.53 1.70 -7.49
CA THR A 58 -4.38 1.10 -8.50
C THR A 58 -5.82 1.03 -8.01
N LYS A 59 -6.76 1.08 -8.94
CA LYS A 59 -8.16 0.70 -8.71
C LYS A 59 -8.38 -0.64 -9.39
N ARG A 60 -8.71 -1.66 -8.60
CA ARG A 60 -8.97 -3.02 -9.08
C ARG A 60 -10.16 -3.05 -10.03
N ALA A 61 -10.09 -3.85 -11.08
CA ALA A 61 -11.18 -4.02 -12.04
C ALA A 61 -12.44 -4.56 -11.35
N SER A 62 -13.62 -4.04 -11.75
CA SER A 62 -14.88 -4.36 -11.08
C SER A 62 -15.37 -5.80 -11.30
N HIS A 63 -14.82 -6.49 -12.30
CA HIS A 63 -15.19 -7.86 -12.65
C HIS A 63 -14.40 -8.92 -11.86
N LEU A 64 -13.41 -8.52 -11.06
CA LEU A 64 -12.60 -9.44 -10.27
C LEU A 64 -13.41 -10.08 -9.14
N ALA A 65 -13.17 -11.37 -8.92
CA ALA A 65 -13.83 -12.12 -7.85
C ALA A 65 -13.49 -11.61 -6.45
N GLN A 66 -12.28 -11.08 -6.27
CA GLN A 66 -11.80 -10.56 -5.00
C GLN A 66 -11.57 -9.05 -5.09
N HIS A 67 -12.08 -8.33 -4.10
CA HIS A 67 -11.88 -6.89 -3.92
C HIS A 67 -12.24 -6.02 -5.15
N PRO A 68 -13.38 -6.26 -5.83
CA PRO A 68 -13.74 -5.52 -7.04
C PRO A 68 -13.87 -4.01 -6.75
N GLY A 69 -13.21 -3.18 -7.58
CA GLY A 69 -13.26 -1.73 -7.47
C GLY A 69 -12.51 -1.13 -6.27
N GLN A 70 -11.83 -1.93 -5.44
CA GLN A 70 -11.07 -1.42 -4.30
C GLN A 70 -9.79 -0.73 -4.74
N ILE A 71 -9.36 0.23 -3.92
CA ILE A 71 -8.08 0.92 -4.10
C ILE A 71 -6.99 0.13 -3.38
N ALA A 72 -5.93 -0.20 -4.12
CA ALA A 72 -4.83 -0.99 -3.61
C ALA A 72 -3.48 -0.40 -4.02
N PHE A 73 -2.45 -0.81 -3.29
CA PHE A 73 -1.09 -0.78 -3.81
C PHE A 73 -0.96 -1.82 -4.93
N PRO A 74 -0.09 -1.58 -5.92
CA PRO A 74 0.31 -2.66 -6.80
C PRO A 74 1.04 -3.74 -6.01
N GLY A 75 0.70 -5.01 -6.26
CA GLY A 75 1.24 -6.11 -5.46
C GLY A 75 0.32 -7.31 -5.35
N GLY A 76 0.90 -8.40 -4.86
CA GLY A 76 0.25 -9.70 -4.90
C GLY A 76 0.90 -10.73 -4.01
N LYS A 77 0.49 -11.97 -4.21
CA LYS A 77 0.96 -13.12 -3.44
C LYS A 77 2.42 -13.41 -3.81
N ILE A 78 3.21 -13.86 -2.85
CA ILE A 78 4.54 -14.43 -3.13
C ILE A 78 4.35 -15.76 -3.86
N GLU A 79 4.91 -15.86 -5.06
CA GLU A 79 4.93 -17.06 -5.88
C GLU A 79 6.19 -17.89 -5.63
N PRO A 80 6.21 -19.19 -6.02
CA PRO A 80 7.38 -20.06 -5.80
C PRO A 80 8.67 -19.55 -6.46
N ASP A 81 8.55 -18.78 -7.53
CA ASP A 81 9.68 -18.23 -8.29
C ASP A 81 10.14 -16.85 -7.76
N ASP A 82 9.39 -16.25 -6.82
CA ASP A 82 9.79 -15.01 -6.15
C ASP A 82 10.83 -15.33 -5.07
N ALA A 83 11.97 -14.62 -5.11
CA ALA A 83 13.02 -14.79 -4.11
C ALA A 83 12.58 -14.36 -2.70
N ASP A 84 11.74 -13.32 -2.61
CA ASP A 84 11.19 -12.76 -1.39
C ASP A 84 9.95 -11.88 -1.69
N ALA A 85 9.43 -11.21 -0.66
CA ALA A 85 8.31 -10.29 -0.82
C ALA A 85 8.63 -9.04 -1.66
N THR A 86 9.90 -8.65 -1.74
CA THR A 86 10.35 -7.53 -2.59
C THR A 86 10.26 -7.92 -4.06
N ALA A 87 10.72 -9.12 -4.41
CA ALA A 87 10.61 -9.67 -5.75
C ALA A 87 9.14 -9.74 -6.20
N ALA A 88 8.27 -10.28 -5.33
CA ALA A 88 6.83 -10.33 -5.60
C ALA A 88 6.24 -8.93 -5.83
N ALA A 89 6.53 -7.97 -4.95
CA ALA A 89 6.04 -6.59 -5.09
C ALA A 89 6.47 -5.93 -6.41
N LEU A 90 7.71 -6.14 -6.83
CA LEU A 90 8.25 -5.57 -8.07
C LEU A 90 7.69 -6.25 -9.32
N ARG A 91 7.57 -7.59 -9.31
CA ARG A 91 6.95 -8.36 -10.40
C ARG A 91 5.50 -7.93 -10.63
N GLU A 92 4.70 -7.93 -9.56
CA GLU A 92 3.29 -7.55 -9.59
C GLU A 92 3.12 -6.08 -10.02
N ALA A 93 3.95 -5.17 -9.52
CA ALA A 93 3.89 -3.77 -9.94
C ALA A 93 4.21 -3.60 -11.44
N TRP A 94 5.13 -4.40 -11.97
CA TRP A 94 5.41 -4.40 -13.40
C TRP A 94 4.25 -4.97 -14.21
N GLU A 95 3.69 -6.10 -13.79
CA GLU A 95 2.55 -6.76 -14.46
C GLU A 95 1.30 -5.87 -14.45
N GLU A 96 0.93 -5.31 -13.29
CA GLU A 96 -0.30 -4.54 -13.12
C GLU A 96 -0.22 -3.11 -13.69
N THR A 97 0.96 -2.48 -13.67
CA THR A 97 1.11 -1.04 -13.97
C THR A 97 2.11 -0.70 -15.06
N GLY A 98 2.89 -1.67 -15.53
CA GLY A 98 3.98 -1.45 -16.47
C GLY A 98 5.22 -0.79 -15.85
N LEU A 99 5.27 -0.59 -14.52
CA LEU A 99 6.41 0.00 -13.82
C LEU A 99 7.62 -0.94 -13.89
N PRO A 100 8.70 -0.59 -14.63
CA PRO A 100 9.85 -1.49 -14.76
C PRO A 100 10.56 -1.65 -13.41
N PRO A 101 10.93 -2.87 -12.97
CA PRO A 101 11.62 -3.07 -11.70
C PRO A 101 12.93 -2.27 -11.58
N ALA A 102 13.65 -2.10 -12.70
CA ALA A 102 14.88 -1.30 -12.75
C ALA A 102 14.68 0.22 -12.55
N ALA A 103 13.45 0.72 -12.69
CA ALA A 103 13.11 2.12 -12.41
C ALA A 103 12.79 2.37 -10.92
N VAL A 104 12.73 1.31 -10.11
CA VAL A 104 12.41 1.38 -8.69
C VAL A 104 13.69 1.26 -7.87
N GLU A 105 14.05 2.33 -7.17
CA GLU A 105 15.01 2.25 -6.08
C GLU A 105 14.28 1.76 -4.81
N VAL A 106 14.52 0.52 -4.41
CA VAL A 106 13.95 -0.02 -3.16
C VAL A 106 14.65 0.64 -1.97
N LEU A 107 13.91 1.42 -1.19
CA LEU A 107 14.43 2.09 0.02
C LEU A 107 14.43 1.15 1.23
N GLY A 108 13.50 0.20 1.28
CA GLY A 108 13.37 -0.80 2.34
C GLY A 108 11.92 -1.24 2.56
N CYS A 109 11.72 -2.14 3.51
CA CYS A 109 10.41 -2.68 3.85
C CYS A 109 9.86 -2.05 5.13
N MET A 110 8.57 -1.75 5.16
CA MET A 110 7.86 -1.50 6.40
C MET A 110 7.51 -2.83 7.08
N PRO A 111 7.28 -2.85 8.40
CA PRO A 111 6.75 -3.99 9.12
C PRO A 111 5.48 -4.54 8.51
N VAL A 112 5.30 -5.86 8.64
CA VAL A 112 4.21 -6.59 8.00
C VAL A 112 2.83 -6.09 8.42
N HIS A 113 1.86 -6.31 7.55
CA HIS A 113 0.45 -6.03 7.77
C HIS A 113 -0.39 -7.31 7.59
N GLU A 114 -1.07 -7.73 8.65
CA GLU A 114 -1.95 -8.90 8.60
C GLU A 114 -3.38 -8.51 8.17
N THR A 115 -3.91 -9.20 7.18
CA THR A 115 -5.25 -8.92 6.66
C THR A 115 -6.31 -9.89 7.17
N VAL A 116 -7.56 -9.44 7.16
CA VAL A 116 -8.72 -10.32 7.41
C VAL A 116 -8.91 -11.39 6.32
N THR A 117 -8.27 -11.22 5.16
CA THR A 117 -8.30 -12.15 4.01
C THR A 117 -7.22 -13.24 4.07
N GLY A 118 -6.45 -13.28 5.16
CA GLY A 118 -5.47 -14.35 5.41
C GLY A 118 -4.15 -14.14 4.68
N TYR A 119 -3.71 -12.89 4.56
CA TYR A 119 -2.39 -12.53 4.06
C TYR A 119 -1.56 -11.83 5.13
N GLU A 120 -0.26 -12.09 5.08
CA GLU A 120 0.78 -11.29 5.72
C GLU A 120 1.45 -10.47 4.62
N ILE A 121 1.11 -9.18 4.55
CA ILE A 121 1.59 -8.27 3.52
C ILE A 121 2.90 -7.62 4.00
N THR A 122 3.96 -7.70 3.20
CA THR A 122 5.17 -6.88 3.37
C THR A 122 5.08 -5.64 2.47
N PRO A 123 4.93 -4.42 3.02
CA PRO A 123 4.94 -3.20 2.23
C PRO A 123 6.38 -2.76 1.90
N VAL A 124 6.70 -2.67 0.62
CA VAL A 124 8.02 -2.33 0.09
C VAL A 124 8.00 -0.87 -0.34
N LEU A 125 8.77 0.00 0.31
CA LEU A 125 8.85 1.41 -0.06
C LEU A 125 9.83 1.58 -1.21
N GLY A 126 9.31 2.04 -2.36
CA GLY A 126 10.09 2.25 -3.58
C GLY A 126 10.13 3.73 -3.97
N TRP A 127 11.28 4.21 -4.37
CA TRP A 127 11.46 5.53 -4.96
C TRP A 127 11.57 5.43 -6.48
N VAL A 128 10.79 6.24 -7.19
CA VAL A 128 10.75 6.27 -8.66
C VAL A 128 11.06 7.70 -9.10
N ALA A 129 12.30 7.92 -9.53
CA ALA A 129 12.78 9.25 -9.94
C ALA A 129 12.44 9.56 -11.40
N ASP A 130 12.57 8.57 -12.28
CA ASP A 130 12.36 8.73 -13.71
C ASP A 130 10.89 8.51 -14.08
N PRO A 131 10.35 9.31 -15.00
CA PRO A 131 9.00 9.08 -15.50
C PRO A 131 8.93 7.76 -16.28
N PHE A 132 7.80 7.09 -16.17
CA PHE A 132 7.47 5.92 -16.98
C PHE A 132 6.04 6.04 -17.51
N ASP A 133 5.77 5.35 -18.61
CA ASP A 133 4.42 5.23 -19.15
C ASP A 133 3.64 4.18 -18.38
N ALA A 134 2.82 4.62 -17.43
CA ALA A 134 1.93 3.74 -16.69
C ALA A 134 0.91 3.09 -17.64
N ARG A 135 0.80 1.76 -17.58
CA ARG A 135 -0.07 0.94 -18.43
C ARG A 135 -0.83 -0.03 -17.54
N PRO A 136 -2.15 0.16 -17.34
CA PRO A 136 -2.94 -0.77 -16.55
C PRO A 136 -3.05 -2.10 -17.27
N GLU A 137 -2.89 -3.21 -16.54
CA GLU A 137 -3.31 -4.51 -16.99
C GLU A 137 -4.85 -4.54 -17.03
N PRO A 138 -5.51 -4.69 -18.20
CA PRO A 138 -6.97 -4.51 -18.31
C PRO A 138 -7.83 -5.56 -17.59
N GLY A 139 -7.31 -6.76 -17.35
CA GLY A 139 -7.96 -7.80 -16.57
C GLY A 139 -7.97 -7.50 -15.06
N GLU A 140 -7.00 -6.76 -14.55
CA GLU A 140 -6.78 -6.60 -13.12
C GLU A 140 -6.95 -5.16 -12.62
N VAL A 141 -6.54 -4.18 -13.44
CA VAL A 141 -6.47 -2.77 -13.07
C VAL A 141 -7.38 -1.96 -13.99
N ALA A 142 -8.42 -1.36 -13.41
CA ALA A 142 -9.29 -0.43 -14.13
C ALA A 142 -8.65 0.96 -14.28
N GLU A 143 -7.82 1.37 -13.32
CA GLU A 143 -7.25 2.70 -13.28
C GLU A 143 -5.96 2.74 -12.46
N ILE A 144 -4.96 3.47 -12.95
CA ILE A 144 -3.76 3.84 -12.21
C ILE A 144 -3.84 5.33 -11.93
N PHE A 145 -3.67 5.72 -10.67
CA PHE A 145 -3.73 7.12 -10.29
C PHE A 145 -2.69 7.43 -9.21
N THR A 146 -2.51 8.72 -8.93
CA THR A 146 -1.55 9.17 -7.91
C THR A 146 -2.19 10.12 -6.91
N VAL A 147 -1.78 9.99 -5.65
CA VAL A 147 -2.17 10.86 -4.54
C VAL A 147 -0.94 11.66 -4.08
N PRO A 148 -1.05 12.96 -3.76
CA PRO A 148 0.07 13.70 -3.18
C PRO A 148 0.60 12.99 -1.93
N LEU A 149 1.91 12.81 -1.81
CA LEU A 149 2.50 12.18 -0.62
C LEU A 149 2.10 12.95 0.66
N ALA A 150 2.04 14.29 0.57
CA ALA A 150 1.62 15.14 1.68
C ALA A 150 0.21 14.84 2.20
N HIS A 151 -0.71 14.36 1.35
CA HIS A 151 -2.06 13.99 1.77
C HIS A 151 -2.04 12.71 2.59
N VAL A 152 -1.40 11.65 2.09
CA VAL A 152 -1.33 10.37 2.81
C VAL A 152 -0.36 10.39 3.99
N ALA A 153 0.54 11.37 4.05
CA ALA A 153 1.48 11.58 5.15
C ALA A 153 0.90 12.39 6.32
N ASP A 154 -0.31 12.93 6.20
CA ASP A 154 -0.97 13.69 7.27
C ASP A 154 -1.92 12.78 8.08
N PRO A 155 -1.58 12.41 9.33
CA PRO A 155 -2.42 11.56 10.17
C PRO A 155 -3.80 12.15 10.45
N ALA A 156 -3.99 13.48 10.34
CA ALA A 156 -5.27 14.15 10.58
C ALA A 156 -6.28 13.93 9.45
N LEU A 157 -5.84 13.52 8.26
CA LEU A 157 -6.71 13.20 7.12
C LEU A 157 -7.28 11.77 7.17
N TYR A 158 -6.87 10.99 8.16
CA TYR A 158 -7.41 9.65 8.38
C TYR A 158 -8.64 9.69 9.30
N ALA A 159 -9.67 8.93 8.92
CA ALA A 159 -10.83 8.68 9.77
C ALA A 159 -10.97 7.19 10.06
N VAL A 160 -11.56 6.87 11.21
CA VAL A 160 -12.05 5.52 11.51
C VAL A 160 -13.53 5.48 11.15
N GLN A 161 -13.89 4.56 10.26
CA GLN A 161 -15.28 4.29 9.89
C GLN A 161 -15.66 2.87 10.30
N SER A 162 -16.97 2.58 10.32
CA SER A 162 -17.45 1.24 10.63
C SER A 162 -18.56 0.75 9.69
N ARG A 163 -18.64 -0.58 9.55
CA ARG A 163 -19.70 -1.29 8.83
C ARG A 163 -20.12 -2.55 9.57
N LEU A 164 -21.40 -2.90 9.46
CA LEU A 164 -21.88 -4.19 9.92
C LEU A 164 -21.49 -5.27 8.91
N TRP A 165 -20.69 -6.25 9.33
CA TRP A 165 -20.25 -7.36 8.51
C TRP A 165 -20.45 -8.68 9.26
N ARG A 166 -21.22 -9.60 8.67
CA ARG A 166 -21.62 -10.88 9.30
C ARG A 166 -22.18 -10.70 10.73
N GLY A 167 -23.05 -9.71 10.90
CA GLY A 167 -23.71 -9.41 12.18
C GLY A 167 -22.82 -8.78 13.25
N ARG A 168 -21.61 -8.33 12.91
CA ARG A 168 -20.70 -7.63 13.83
C ARG A 168 -20.22 -6.33 13.25
N GLU A 169 -20.06 -5.32 14.09
CA GLU A 169 -19.43 -4.07 13.67
C GLU A 169 -17.94 -4.30 13.38
N ARG A 170 -17.48 -3.77 12.25
CA ARG A 170 -16.09 -3.75 11.82
C ARG A 170 -15.65 -2.31 11.64
N ARG A 171 -14.61 -1.92 12.36
CA ARG A 171 -13.95 -0.62 12.24
C ARG A 171 -12.72 -0.73 11.33
N TYR A 172 -12.48 0.29 10.53
CA TYR A 172 -11.34 0.35 9.61
C TYR A 172 -10.93 1.79 9.35
N PHE A 173 -9.68 2.00 8.96
CA PHE A 173 -9.18 3.31 8.55
C PHE A 173 -9.64 3.68 7.14
N THR A 174 -9.80 4.97 6.90
CA THR A 174 -10.05 5.57 5.59
C THR A 174 -9.21 6.83 5.43
N VAL A 175 -8.71 7.09 4.22
CA VAL A 175 -8.03 8.33 3.81
C VAL A 175 -8.50 8.73 2.40
N PRO A 176 -9.71 9.28 2.27
CA PRO A 176 -10.29 9.54 0.96
C PRO A 176 -9.58 10.69 0.22
N TYR A 177 -9.40 10.54 -1.09
CA TYR A 177 -8.80 11.57 -1.95
C TYR A 177 -9.60 11.72 -3.24
N GLY A 178 -10.20 12.88 -3.47
CA GLY A 178 -11.05 13.11 -4.66
C GLY A 178 -12.17 12.06 -4.77
N PRO A 179 -12.31 11.35 -5.90
CA PRO A 179 -13.30 10.28 -6.06
C PRO A 179 -12.88 8.95 -5.40
N TYR A 180 -11.66 8.85 -4.88
CA TYR A 180 -11.10 7.60 -4.39
C TYR A 180 -11.35 7.42 -2.90
N TYR A 181 -12.13 6.40 -2.58
CA TYR A 181 -12.30 5.94 -1.21
C TYR A 181 -11.19 4.93 -0.88
N ILE A 182 -10.11 5.41 -0.26
CA ILE A 182 -8.98 4.58 0.17
C ILE A 182 -9.26 4.09 1.59
N TRP A 183 -9.33 2.78 1.79
CA TRP A 183 -9.80 2.18 3.05
C TRP A 183 -9.16 0.82 3.34
N GLY A 184 -9.44 0.26 4.51
CA GLY A 184 -9.01 -1.10 4.89
C GLY A 184 -7.49 -1.22 4.98
N ALA A 185 -6.95 -2.37 4.53
CA ALA A 185 -5.52 -2.67 4.56
C ALA A 185 -4.66 -1.58 3.91
N THR A 186 -5.06 -1.08 2.72
CA THR A 186 -4.36 0.01 2.03
C THR A 186 -4.26 1.26 2.91
N ALA A 187 -5.38 1.72 3.48
CA ALA A 187 -5.37 2.87 4.38
C ALA A 187 -4.61 2.61 5.68
N ARG A 188 -4.62 1.37 6.20
CA ARG A 188 -3.89 1.01 7.42
C ARG A 188 -2.37 1.03 7.22
N ILE A 189 -1.90 0.53 6.08
CA ILE A 189 -0.48 0.59 5.67
C ILE A 189 -0.06 2.04 5.47
N LEU A 190 -0.86 2.83 4.73
CA LEU A 190 -0.60 4.27 4.57
C LEU A 190 -0.58 5.02 5.90
N ARG A 191 -1.47 4.67 6.84
CA ARG A 191 -1.46 5.23 8.19
C ARG A 191 -0.15 4.93 8.91
N GLY A 192 0.37 3.71 8.78
CA GLY A 192 1.68 3.33 9.33
C GLY A 192 2.84 4.13 8.72
N LEU A 193 2.79 4.46 7.43
CA LEU A 193 3.75 5.36 6.80
C LEU A 193 3.61 6.80 7.34
N ALA A 194 2.38 7.30 7.48
CA ALA A 194 2.09 8.62 8.02
C ALA A 194 2.65 8.79 9.44
N ASP A 195 2.38 7.83 10.33
CA ASP A 195 2.86 7.85 11.70
C ASP A 195 4.41 7.92 11.75
N ARG A 196 5.11 7.17 10.89
CA ARG A 196 6.59 7.19 10.76
C ARG A 196 7.12 8.52 10.20
N LEU A 197 6.40 9.13 9.26
CA LEU A 197 6.78 10.42 8.67
C LEU A 197 6.60 11.61 9.62
N THR A 198 5.90 11.40 10.75
CA THR A 198 5.65 12.39 11.80
C THR A 198 6.35 12.08 13.13
N ALA A 199 7.03 10.95 13.22
CA ALA A 199 7.78 10.52 14.40
C ALA A 199 9.10 11.31 14.60
#